data_AF-A0A0L0MYI2-F1
#
_entry.id   AF-A0A0L0MYI2-F1
#
_cell.length_a   1.000
_cell.length_b   1.000
_cell.length_c   1.000
_cell.angle_alpha   90.00
_cell.angle_beta   90.00
_cell.angle_gamma   90.00
#
_symmetry.space_group_name_H-M   'P 1'
#
loop_
_entity.id
_entity.type
_entity.pdbx_description
1 polymer ?
#
loop_
_entity_poly.entity_id
_entity_poly.type
_entity_poly.pdbx_seq_one_letter_code
_entity_poly.pdbx_strand_id
1 'polypeptide(L)'
;MEAAERATKRVLVMVSQRSSHWDAAWTSPGEVVAVALSLAQQSGLLPQGVREDPSATRLLATEKWDRRIFIVFDVYHGTYNPDRAHLDGQDNLPVIEIYLSRKEIARVAGTPTTNKVNRDIRAIHNATGPGSRPPFNVDHSEGKVPFYSNPRSSYPPGASGLSVG
;
A
#
# COMPACT_ATOMS: atom_id res chain seq x y z
N MET A 1 27.43 -14.20 3.73
CA MET A 1 26.45 -14.15 4.84
C MET A 1 25.57 -12.93 4.57
N GLU A 2 24.63 -13.01 3.63
CA GLU A 2 24.07 -11.82 2.96
C GLU A 2 22.61 -12.02 2.49
N ALA A 3 21.85 -12.86 3.20
CA ALA A 3 20.46 -13.18 2.84
C ALA A 3 19.43 -12.65 3.84
N ALA A 4 19.86 -12.12 5.00
CA ALA A 4 18.96 -11.59 6.01
C ALA A 4 18.51 -10.13 5.74
N GLU A 5 19.14 -9.43 4.79
CA GLU A 5 19.10 -7.97 4.71
C GLU A 5 17.94 -7.39 3.88
N ARG A 6 17.22 -8.23 3.10
CA ARG A 6 16.12 -7.79 2.22
C ARG A 6 14.77 -8.42 2.59
N ALA A 7 14.39 -8.35 3.85
CA ALA A 7 13.08 -8.84 4.28
C ALA A 7 11.96 -7.94 3.70
N THR A 8 10.97 -8.56 3.08
CA THR A 8 9.79 -7.84 2.55
C THR A 8 9.03 -7.15 3.68
N LYS A 9 8.70 -5.87 3.47
CA LYS A 9 7.90 -5.05 4.40
C LYS A 9 6.79 -4.34 3.65
N ARG A 10 5.70 -4.05 4.35
CA ARG A 10 4.67 -3.12 3.90
C ARG A 10 4.79 -1.83 4.68
N VAL A 11 4.68 -0.69 4.01
CA VAL A 11 4.74 0.63 4.63
C VAL A 11 3.38 1.28 4.49
N LEU A 12 2.78 1.65 5.62
CA LEU A 12 1.59 2.49 5.70
C LEU A 12 2.03 3.93 6.00
N VAL A 13 1.77 4.84 5.08
CA VAL A 13 1.95 6.27 5.27
C VAL A 13 0.60 6.92 5.54
N MET A 14 0.49 7.61 6.66
CA MET A 14 -0.70 8.37 7.07
C MET A 14 -0.39 9.86 7.01
N VAL A 15 -0.93 10.52 5.99
CA VAL A 15 -0.75 11.94 5.75
C VAL A 15 -1.94 12.70 6.32
N SER A 16 -1.66 13.58 7.28
CA SER A 16 -2.66 14.49 7.83
C SER A 16 -2.86 15.70 6.91
N GLN A 17 -4.08 16.25 6.89
CA GLN A 17 -4.37 17.54 6.24
C GLN A 17 -3.52 18.71 6.75
N ARG A 18 -2.85 18.54 7.91
CA ARG A 18 -1.93 19.54 8.47
C ARG A 18 -0.47 19.32 8.05
N SER A 19 -0.17 18.31 7.26
CA SER A 19 1.18 18.05 6.75
C SER A 19 1.45 18.93 5.53
N SER A 20 2.69 19.39 5.38
CA SER A 20 3.19 19.99 4.14
C SER A 20 3.10 19.06 2.93
N HIS A 21 2.96 17.75 3.16
CA HIS A 21 2.85 16.73 2.12
C HIS A 21 1.40 16.40 1.73
N TRP A 22 0.40 17.11 2.27
CA TRP A 22 -1.01 16.79 2.03
C TRP A 22 -1.38 16.77 0.54
N ASP A 23 -1.04 17.83 -0.19
CA ASP A 23 -1.41 17.93 -1.61
C ASP A 23 -0.66 16.88 -2.44
N ALA A 24 0.65 16.76 -2.23
CA ALA A 24 1.50 15.77 -2.90
C ALA A 24 1.05 14.33 -2.61
N ALA A 25 0.51 14.04 -1.44
CA ALA A 25 0.04 12.69 -1.09
C ALA A 25 -1.08 12.20 -2.02
N TRP A 26 -1.87 13.10 -2.60
CA TRP A 26 -2.89 12.75 -3.57
C TRP A 26 -2.42 12.94 -5.02
N THR A 27 -1.71 14.03 -5.32
CA THR A 27 -1.34 14.38 -6.70
C THR A 27 -0.07 13.69 -7.18
N SER A 28 0.87 13.40 -6.28
CA SER A 28 2.19 12.82 -6.57
C SER A 28 2.63 11.88 -5.43
N PRO A 29 1.90 10.77 -5.18
CA PRO A 29 2.17 9.89 -4.05
C PRO A 29 3.59 9.32 -4.03
N GLY A 30 4.26 9.22 -5.20
CA GLY A 30 5.66 8.81 -5.30
C GLY A 30 6.64 9.74 -4.57
N GLU A 31 6.39 11.06 -4.56
CA GLU A 31 7.20 12.00 -3.77
C GLU A 31 7.07 11.73 -2.27
N VAL A 32 5.85 11.43 -1.82
CA VAL A 32 5.59 11.10 -0.41
C VAL A 32 6.17 9.73 -0.03
N VAL A 33 6.21 8.77 -0.97
CA VAL A 33 6.94 7.51 -0.79
C VAL A 33 8.43 7.78 -0.55
N ALA A 34 9.06 8.69 -1.30
CA ALA A 34 10.47 9.03 -1.09
C ALA A 34 10.73 9.65 0.29
N VAL A 35 9.82 10.52 0.76
CA VAL A 35 9.86 11.08 2.13
C VAL A 35 9.73 9.98 3.18
N ALA A 36 8.75 9.08 3.02
CA ALA A 36 8.51 7.96 3.92
C ALA A 36 9.70 7.00 4.00
N LEU A 37 10.34 6.69 2.86
CA LEU A 37 11.55 5.89 2.81
C LEU A 37 12.69 6.54 3.60
N SER A 38 12.93 7.84 3.39
CA SER A 38 13.95 8.58 4.13
C SER A 38 13.71 8.53 5.64
N LEU A 39 12.47 8.74 6.09
CA LEU A 39 12.14 8.71 7.52
C LEU A 39 12.31 7.31 8.12
N ALA A 40 11.88 6.27 7.40
CA ALA A 40 12.05 4.88 7.83
C ALA A 40 13.53 4.49 7.96
N GLN A 41 14.37 4.93 7.03
CA GLN A 41 15.81 4.70 7.03
C GLN A 41 16.52 5.45 8.17
N GLN A 42 16.18 6.72 8.39
CA GLN A 42 16.70 7.51 9.51
C GLN A 42 16.33 6.89 10.87
N SER A 43 15.18 6.21 10.92
CA SER A 43 14.71 5.50 12.11
C SER A 43 15.25 4.07 12.23
N GLY A 44 16.12 3.63 11.32
CA GLY A 44 16.70 2.28 11.31
C GLY A 44 15.71 1.16 10.99
N LEU A 45 14.55 1.48 10.41
CA LEU A 45 13.48 0.51 10.09
C LEU A 45 13.63 -0.10 8.70
N LEU A 46 14.38 0.55 7.81
CA LEU A 46 14.69 0.09 6.46
C LEU A 46 16.19 0.30 6.17
N PRO A 47 16.81 -0.54 5.33
CA PRO A 47 18.21 -0.37 4.94
C PRO A 47 18.38 0.84 4.00
N GLN A 48 19.57 1.43 3.99
CA GLN A 48 19.88 2.63 3.21
C GLN A 48 19.77 2.38 1.69
N GLY A 49 20.10 1.19 1.23
CA GLY A 49 20.07 0.81 -0.19
C GLY A 49 18.67 0.73 -0.83
N VAL A 50 17.56 0.84 -0.07
CA VAL A 50 16.20 0.82 -0.65
C VAL A 50 15.98 1.97 -1.63
N ARG A 51 16.51 3.16 -1.35
CA ARG A 51 16.31 4.36 -2.20
C ARG A 51 17.13 4.33 -3.48
N GLU A 52 18.19 3.53 -3.50
CA GLU A 52 19.11 3.40 -4.64
C GLU A 52 18.58 2.41 -5.69
N ASP A 53 17.59 1.60 -5.33
CA ASP A 53 16.95 0.61 -6.18
C ASP A 53 15.47 0.97 -6.39
N PRO A 54 15.11 1.62 -7.51
CA PRO A 54 13.72 1.96 -7.82
C PRO A 54 12.80 0.73 -7.88
N SER A 55 13.34 -0.46 -8.19
CA SER A 55 12.58 -1.71 -8.24
C SER A 55 12.30 -2.31 -6.86
N ALA A 56 12.99 -1.81 -5.83
CA ALA A 56 12.80 -2.24 -4.46
C ALA A 56 11.43 -1.85 -3.90
N THR A 57 10.71 -0.90 -4.51
CA THR A 57 9.42 -0.44 -4.00
C THR A 57 8.28 -0.67 -4.99
N ARG A 58 7.08 -0.91 -4.45
CA ARG A 58 5.86 -1.03 -5.24
C ARG A 58 4.73 -0.30 -4.54
N LEU A 59 4.28 0.81 -5.13
CA LEU A 59 3.07 1.49 -4.69
C LEU A 59 1.85 0.59 -4.91
N LEU A 60 1.06 0.36 -3.85
CA LEU A 60 -0.11 -0.50 -3.88
C LEU A 60 -1.41 0.28 -3.93
N ALA A 61 -1.60 1.21 -3.00
CA ALA A 61 -2.85 1.93 -2.88
C ALA A 61 -2.65 3.34 -2.30
N THR A 62 -3.48 4.26 -2.76
CA THR A 62 -3.67 5.59 -2.18
C THR A 62 -5.16 5.77 -1.90
N GLU A 63 -5.51 5.99 -0.63
CA GLU A 63 -6.88 6.25 -0.21
C GLU A 63 -7.00 7.64 0.40
N LYS A 64 -7.86 8.49 -0.18
CA LYS A 64 -8.14 9.83 0.33
C LYS A 64 -9.43 9.84 1.13
N TRP A 65 -9.36 10.41 2.33
CA TRP A 65 -10.47 10.71 3.23
C TRP A 65 -10.41 12.21 3.58
N ASP A 66 -11.49 12.76 4.11
CA ASP A 66 -11.61 14.21 4.39
C ASP A 66 -10.43 14.82 5.15
N ARG A 67 -9.83 14.06 6.07
CA ARG A 67 -8.75 14.55 6.96
C ARG A 67 -7.46 13.74 6.88
N ARG A 68 -7.44 12.66 6.10
CA ARG A 68 -6.33 11.71 6.02
C ARG A 68 -6.18 11.15 4.62
N ILE A 69 -4.95 11.10 4.13
CA ILE A 69 -4.59 10.31 2.96
C ILE A 69 -3.72 9.16 3.45
N PHE A 70 -4.07 7.95 3.03
CA PHE A 70 -3.31 6.74 3.30
C PHE A 70 -2.59 6.32 2.03
N ILE A 71 -1.28 6.12 2.11
CA ILE A 71 -0.49 5.56 1.01
C ILE A 71 0.10 4.25 1.52
N VAL A 72 -0.04 3.19 0.74
CA VAL A 72 0.51 1.88 1.07
C VAL A 72 1.42 1.43 -0.06
N PHE A 73 2.65 1.05 0.29
CA PHE A 73 3.61 0.49 -0.65
C PHE A 73 4.39 -0.65 0.00
N ASP A 74 4.86 -1.58 -0.81
CA ASP A 74 5.72 -2.67 -0.36
C ASP A 74 7.18 -2.37 -0.69
N VAL A 75 8.08 -2.88 0.16
CA VAL A 75 9.54 -2.83 0.00
C VAL A 75 10.07 -4.26 -0.13
N TYR A 76 10.94 -4.50 -1.10
CA TYR A 76 11.52 -5.80 -1.46
C TYR A 76 10.49 -6.90 -1.69
N HIS A 77 9.34 -6.57 -2.28
CA HIS A 77 8.30 -7.56 -2.60
C HIS A 77 8.44 -8.08 -4.05
N GLY A 78 9.59 -8.70 -4.34
CA GLY A 78 9.89 -9.20 -5.69
C GLY A 78 8.95 -10.31 -6.17
N THR A 79 8.32 -11.04 -5.24
CA THR A 79 7.39 -12.15 -5.52
C THR A 79 5.92 -11.72 -5.55
N TYR A 80 5.63 -10.42 -5.55
CA TYR A 80 4.26 -9.93 -5.48
C TYR A 80 3.40 -10.46 -6.64
N ASN A 81 2.30 -11.15 -6.32
CA ASN A 81 1.37 -11.65 -7.31
C ASN A 81 0.00 -10.95 -7.17
N PRO A 82 -0.32 -9.98 -8.04
CA PRO A 82 -1.57 -9.22 -7.95
C PRO A 82 -2.84 -10.06 -8.16
N ASP A 83 -2.74 -11.19 -8.85
CA ASP A 83 -3.86 -12.10 -9.09
C ASP A 83 -4.20 -12.91 -7.82
N ARG A 84 -3.25 -13.09 -6.91
CA ARG A 84 -3.42 -13.83 -5.66
C ARG A 84 -3.54 -12.94 -4.42
N ALA A 85 -3.20 -11.67 -4.52
CA ALA A 85 -3.21 -10.70 -3.40
C ALA A 85 -4.60 -10.49 -2.75
N HIS A 86 -5.69 -10.96 -3.37
CA HIS A 86 -7.04 -10.95 -2.80
C HIS A 86 -7.34 -12.16 -1.88
N LEU A 87 -6.48 -13.18 -1.83
CA LEU A 87 -6.70 -14.42 -1.08
C LEU A 87 -6.26 -14.30 0.38
N ASP A 88 -6.97 -14.98 1.29
CA ASP A 88 -6.59 -15.04 2.70
C ASP A 88 -5.25 -15.77 2.92
N GLY A 89 -4.50 -15.34 3.94
CA GLY A 89 -3.16 -15.84 4.26
C GLY A 89 -2.06 -15.45 3.28
N GLN A 90 -2.36 -14.89 2.12
CA GLN A 90 -1.37 -14.36 1.17
C GLN A 90 -0.95 -12.94 1.54
N ASP A 91 0.33 -12.62 1.30
CA ASP A 91 0.92 -11.29 1.44
C ASP A 91 0.65 -10.59 2.79
N ASN A 92 0.61 -11.39 3.86
CA ASN A 92 0.56 -10.89 5.23
C ASN A 92 1.96 -10.43 5.66
N LEU A 93 2.28 -9.17 5.38
CA LEU A 93 3.61 -8.61 5.62
C LEU A 93 3.69 -7.89 6.98
N PRO A 94 4.86 -7.86 7.63
CA PRO A 94 5.13 -6.91 8.70
C PRO A 94 4.96 -5.48 8.21
N VAL A 95 4.32 -4.63 9.02
CA VAL A 95 4.01 -3.24 8.62
C VAL A 95 4.88 -2.24 9.37
N ILE A 96 5.36 -1.23 8.64
CA ILE A 96 5.94 0.00 9.18
C ILE A 96 4.87 1.09 9.06
N GLU A 97 4.64 1.82 10.14
CA GLU A 97 3.76 2.99 10.17
C GLU A 97 4.59 4.28 10.06
N ILE A 98 4.22 5.12 9.11
CA ILE A 98 4.75 6.47 8.91
C ILE A 98 3.61 7.46 9.12
N TYR A 99 3.77 8.39 10.05
CA TYR A 99 2.84 9.49 10.27
C TYR A 99 3.46 10.77 9.74
N LEU A 100 2.85 11.37 8.73
CA LEU A 100 3.21 12.70 8.23
C LEU A 100 2.15 13.69 8.69
N SER A 101 2.50 14.51 9.69
CA SER A 101 1.63 15.52 10.27
C SER A 101 2.42 16.78 10.56
N ARG A 102 2.08 17.54 11.61
CA ARG A 102 2.98 18.59 12.14
C ARG A 102 4.25 18.00 12.73
N LYS A 103 4.20 16.74 13.15
CA LYS A 103 5.34 15.93 13.56
C LYS A 103 5.38 14.68 12.70
N GLU A 104 6.59 14.29 12.33
CA GLU A 104 6.85 13.12 11.52
C GLU A 104 7.36 11.99 12.41
N ILE A 105 6.80 10.80 12.25
CA ILE A 105 7.11 9.64 13.08
C ILE A 105 7.15 8.39 12.21
N ALA A 106 8.16 7.55 12.42
CA ALA A 106 8.22 6.20 11.87
C ALA A 106 8.32 5.17 13.00
N ARG A 107 7.59 4.05 12.88
CA ARG A 107 7.65 2.95 13.85
C ARG A 107 7.20 1.63 13.24
N VAL A 108 7.53 0.53 13.91
CA VAL A 108 6.93 -0.79 13.60
C VAL A 108 5.47 -0.77 14.06
N ALA A 109 4.58 -1.26 13.20
CA ALA A 109 3.16 -1.35 13.49
C ALA A 109 2.88 -2.46 14.51
N GLY A 110 1.89 -2.25 15.37
CA GLY A 110 1.34 -3.32 16.21
C GLY A 110 0.54 -4.35 15.40
N THR A 111 0.25 -5.51 16.01
CA THR A 111 -0.57 -6.57 15.39
C THR A 111 -1.92 -6.07 14.87
N PRO A 112 -2.69 -5.22 15.58
CA PRO A 112 -3.97 -4.74 15.08
C PRO A 112 -3.86 -3.94 13.78
N THR A 113 -2.93 -2.99 13.69
CA THR A 113 -2.71 -2.22 12.45
C THR A 113 -2.17 -3.11 11.34
N THR A 114 -1.21 -3.99 11.65
CA THR A 114 -0.65 -4.94 10.68
C THR A 114 -1.75 -5.78 10.04
N ASN A 115 -2.64 -6.35 10.85
CA ASN A 115 -3.75 -7.16 10.35
C ASN A 115 -4.74 -6.32 9.53
N LYS A 116 -5.03 -5.09 9.97
CA LYS A 116 -5.93 -4.17 9.25
C LYS A 116 -5.38 -3.83 7.87
N VAL A 117 -4.14 -3.35 7.77
CA VAL A 117 -3.55 -2.92 6.49
C VAL A 117 -3.49 -4.07 5.48
N ASN A 118 -3.05 -5.26 5.92
CA ASN A 118 -3.00 -6.42 5.03
C ASN A 118 -4.40 -6.84 4.54
N ARG A 119 -5.40 -6.81 5.42
CA ARG A 119 -6.80 -7.09 5.04
C ARG A 119 -7.37 -6.04 4.10
N ASP A 120 -7.06 -4.76 4.31
CA ASP A 120 -7.62 -3.68 3.49
C ASP A 120 -7.05 -3.70 2.06
N ILE A 121 -5.74 -3.94 1.90
CA ILE A 121 -5.13 -4.16 0.56
C ILE A 121 -5.77 -5.36 -0.14
N ARG A 122 -6.00 -6.45 0.58
CA ARG A 122 -6.72 -7.61 0.06
C ARG A 122 -8.13 -7.26 -0.39
N ALA A 123 -8.84 -6.47 0.40
CA ALA A 123 -10.20 -6.03 0.10
C ALA A 123 -10.22 -5.16 -1.17
N ILE A 124 -9.28 -4.22 -1.34
CA ILE A 124 -9.14 -3.42 -2.56
C ILE A 124 -8.87 -4.31 -3.77
N HIS A 125 -7.97 -5.28 -3.64
CA HIS A 125 -7.74 -6.28 -4.69
C HIS A 125 -9.03 -7.06 -5.01
N ASN A 126 -9.75 -7.53 -4.00
CA ASN A 126 -11.00 -8.24 -4.22
C ASN A 126 -12.01 -7.34 -4.94
N ALA A 127 -12.21 -6.11 -4.48
CA ALA A 127 -13.26 -5.21 -4.94
C ALA A 127 -13.06 -4.68 -6.37
N THR A 128 -11.82 -4.60 -6.85
CA THR A 128 -11.48 -4.04 -8.17
C THR A 128 -11.58 -5.05 -9.32
N GLY A 129 -11.84 -6.32 -9.05
CA GLY A 129 -12.11 -7.34 -10.08
C GLY A 129 -10.89 -7.94 -10.77
N PRO A 130 -11.05 -9.04 -11.52
CA PRO A 130 -9.94 -9.74 -12.20
C PRO A 130 -9.15 -8.82 -13.14
N GLY A 131 -7.84 -9.05 -13.26
CA GLY A 131 -6.96 -8.25 -14.14
C GLY A 131 -6.53 -6.88 -13.58
N SER A 132 -7.26 -6.31 -12.62
CA SER A 132 -6.88 -5.03 -11.98
C SER A 132 -5.52 -5.11 -11.27
N ARG A 133 -4.72 -4.05 -11.39
CA ARG A 133 -3.35 -3.94 -10.87
C ARG A 133 -3.17 -2.67 -10.05
N PRO A 134 -2.33 -2.70 -9.00
CA PRO A 134 -1.90 -1.47 -8.33
C PRO A 134 -1.10 -0.56 -9.27
N PRO A 135 -0.99 0.75 -8.97
CA PRO A 135 -1.54 1.41 -7.78
C PRO A 135 -3.04 1.67 -7.88
N PHE A 136 -3.79 1.37 -6.83
CA PHE A 136 -5.21 1.71 -6.72
C PHE A 136 -5.38 3.09 -6.09
N ASN A 137 -6.24 3.92 -6.67
CA ASN A 137 -6.59 5.22 -6.11
C ASN A 137 -8.06 5.20 -5.71
N VAL A 138 -8.35 5.49 -4.45
CA VAL A 138 -9.71 5.48 -3.90
C VAL A 138 -9.97 6.80 -3.20
N ASP A 139 -11.02 7.50 -3.63
CA ASP A 139 -11.44 8.76 -3.02
C ASP A 139 -12.74 8.56 -2.23
N HIS A 140 -12.63 8.62 -0.90
CA HIS A 140 -13.73 8.61 0.05
C HIS A 140 -14.07 10.02 0.56
N SER A 141 -13.37 11.06 0.10
CA SER A 141 -13.61 12.42 0.57
C SER A 141 -14.94 12.98 0.06
N GLU A 142 -15.47 13.99 0.76
CA GLU A 142 -16.70 14.70 0.39
C GLU A 142 -17.95 13.78 0.38
N GLY A 143 -17.95 12.75 1.22
CA GLY A 143 -19.05 11.79 1.31
C GLY A 143 -19.12 10.83 0.12
N LYS A 144 -18.09 10.78 -0.74
CA LYS A 144 -17.99 9.78 -1.79
C LYS A 144 -17.93 8.40 -1.18
N VAL A 145 -18.84 7.54 -1.61
CA VAL A 145 -18.78 6.10 -1.35
C VAL A 145 -18.25 5.45 -2.62
N PRO A 146 -17.02 4.91 -2.63
CA PRO A 146 -16.48 4.26 -3.82
C PRO A 146 -17.37 3.10 -4.23
N PHE A 147 -17.80 3.09 -5.49
CA PHE A 147 -18.57 1.99 -6.03
C PHE A 147 -17.62 0.95 -6.62
N TYR A 148 -17.62 -0.24 -6.01
CA TYR A 148 -16.86 -1.39 -6.49
C TYR A 148 -17.82 -2.38 -7.15
N SER A 149 -18.04 -2.21 -8.45
CA SER A 149 -19.04 -2.98 -9.20
C SER A 149 -18.68 -4.44 -9.42
N ASN A 150 -17.45 -4.87 -9.12
CA ASN A 150 -16.92 -6.11 -9.66
C ASN A 150 -15.97 -6.89 -8.72
N PRO A 151 -16.48 -7.50 -7.64
CA PRO A 151 -15.62 -8.26 -6.73
C PRO A 151 -15.06 -9.54 -7.37
N ARG A 152 -13.78 -9.87 -7.14
CA ARG A 152 -13.16 -11.14 -7.61
C ARG A 152 -13.87 -12.36 -7.05
N SER A 153 -14.36 -12.27 -5.82
CA SER A 153 -15.14 -13.31 -5.14
C SER A 153 -16.52 -13.56 -5.75
N SER A 154 -17.04 -12.71 -6.64
CA SER A 154 -18.28 -13.01 -7.38
C SER A 154 -18.05 -13.84 -8.65
N TYR A 155 -16.79 -14.13 -9.01
CA TYR A 155 -16.48 -15.01 -10.14
C TYR A 155 -16.26 -16.44 -9.64
N PRO A 156 -16.90 -17.45 -10.28
CA PRO A 156 -16.63 -18.84 -9.95
C PRO A 156 -15.16 -19.19 -10.29
N PRO A 157 -14.52 -20.12 -9.55
CA PRO A 157 -13.18 -20.58 -9.89
C PRO A 157 -13.19 -21.15 -11.32
N GLY A 158 -12.55 -20.46 -12.26
CA GLY A 158 -12.48 -20.88 -13.68
C GLY A 158 -13.08 -19.92 -14.71
N ALA A 159 -13.69 -18.79 -14.31
CA ALA A 159 -14.24 -17.81 -15.28
C ALA A 159 -13.18 -16.91 -15.96
N SER A 160 -11.90 -17.04 -15.62
CA SER A 160 -10.80 -16.29 -16.26
C SER A 160 -10.39 -16.96 -17.56
N GLY A 161 -11.21 -16.85 -18.61
CA GLY A 161 -10.86 -17.46 -19.88
C GLY A 161 -11.87 -17.34 -21.01
N LEU A 162 -12.61 -16.23 -21.14
CA LEU A 162 -13.27 -15.91 -22.41
C LEU A 162 -13.19 -14.40 -22.66
N SER A 163 -12.14 -14.01 -23.39
CA SER A 163 -12.20 -12.87 -24.29
C SER A 163 -13.21 -13.21 -25.39
N VAL A 164 -14.15 -12.31 -25.66
CA VAL A 164 -14.95 -12.35 -26.88
C VAL A 164 -15.13 -10.92 -27.39
N GLY A 165 -14.66 -10.69 -28.61
CA GLY A 165 -15.14 -9.65 -29.53
C GLY A 165 -14.45 -8.30 -29.43
#